data_AF-A0A2U8VUU9-F1
#
_entry.id   AF-A0A2U8VUU9-F1
#
_cell.length_a   1.000
_cell.length_b   1.000
_cell.length_c   1.000
_cell.angle_alpha   90.00
_cell.angle_beta   90.00
_cell.angle_gamma   90.00
#
_symmetry.space_group_name_H-M   'P 1'
#
loop_
_entity.id
_entity.type
_entity.pdbx_description
1 polymer ?
#
loop_
_entity_poly.entity_id
_entity_poly.type
_entity_poly.pdbx_seq_one_letter_code
_entity_poly.pdbx_strand_id
1 'polypeptide(L)'
;MNAAFPTPGADETQRLLSPEELEAALRDIGARRYHNLHPFHRLLHDGKLSKDQVRAWALNRYYYQAMIPVKDAALLARLPDAALRRVWRQRIVDHDGDHEGDGGIERWLKLAEGVGFARDYVLSTKGILSATRFSVDAYVHFVSERSLLEAIASSLTEMFSPTIISERVAGMLKNYDFITKETLAYFDKRLTQAPRDADFALDYVKRHATTPELQRAAMGALTFKCNVLWTQLDALYFAYVAPGMIPPDAWQPGEGLVQDAAPASAPGGVKLVAADVPRLPRGVRMRFDQARDKHVLLAPERTFDLDDNAVAVLQLVDGQRSVTQIAEQLAQTYAADARVIEADILVMLNDLAEKRVLER
;
A
#
# COMPACT_ATOMS: atom_id res chain seq x y z
N MET A 1 24.40 -28.38 -40.69
CA MET A 1 24.46 -26.92 -40.93
C MET A 1 24.87 -26.27 -39.62
N ASN A 2 26.15 -25.92 -39.48
CA ASN A 2 26.66 -25.22 -38.29
C ASN A 2 26.47 -23.72 -38.50
N ALA A 3 25.33 -23.18 -38.06
CA ALA A 3 25.21 -21.74 -37.92
C ALA A 3 26.00 -21.35 -36.67
N ALA A 4 27.17 -20.74 -36.85
CA ALA A 4 27.89 -20.11 -35.76
C ALA A 4 27.02 -18.97 -35.23
N PHE A 5 26.67 -19.02 -33.93
CA PHE A 5 26.06 -17.88 -33.27
C PHE A 5 27.04 -16.71 -33.37
N PRO A 6 26.62 -15.53 -33.87
CA PRO A 6 27.50 -14.38 -33.89
C PRO A 6 27.88 -14.05 -32.45
N THR A 7 29.19 -14.06 -32.17
CA THR A 7 29.73 -13.52 -30.92
C THR A 7 29.26 -12.07 -30.83
N PRO A 8 28.56 -11.64 -29.76
CA PRO A 8 28.20 -10.25 -29.61
C PRO A 8 29.48 -9.43 -29.69
N GLY A 9 29.59 -8.58 -30.71
CA GLY A 9 30.72 -7.67 -30.81
C GLY A 9 30.75 -6.83 -29.54
N ALA A 10 31.90 -6.77 -28.86
CA ALA A 10 32.11 -5.72 -27.88
C ALA A 10 31.90 -4.40 -28.62
N ASP A 11 31.03 -3.54 -28.11
CA ASP A 11 30.81 -2.22 -28.69
C ASP A 11 32.09 -1.39 -28.51
N GLU A 12 32.94 -1.41 -29.54
CA GLU A 12 34.33 -0.90 -29.54
C GLU A 12 34.42 0.64 -29.57
N THR A 13 33.31 1.37 -29.47
CA THR A 13 33.31 2.84 -29.49
C THR A 13 32.46 3.43 -28.37
N GLN A 14 32.84 3.22 -27.11
CA GLN A 14 32.10 3.84 -26.00
C GLN A 14 32.76 5.12 -25.52
N ARG A 15 32.25 6.24 -26.05
CA ARG A 15 32.59 7.61 -25.67
C ARG A 15 32.12 7.88 -24.24
N LEU A 16 32.90 8.64 -23.49
CA LEU A 16 32.49 9.19 -22.20
C LEU A 16 31.31 10.16 -22.39
N LEU A 17 30.19 9.90 -21.72
CA LEU A 17 29.02 10.77 -21.73
C LEU A 17 29.27 12.03 -20.90
N SER A 18 28.71 13.16 -21.31
CA SER A 18 28.63 14.35 -20.44
C SER A 18 27.77 14.05 -19.19
N PRO A 19 27.87 14.85 -18.11
CA PRO A 19 27.00 14.71 -16.95
C PRO A 19 25.50 14.73 -17.28
N GLU A 20 25.09 15.54 -18.26
CA GLU A 20 23.71 15.66 -18.74
C GLU A 20 23.29 14.41 -19.54
N GLU A 21 24.16 13.93 -20.44
CA GLU A 21 23.93 12.70 -21.21
C GLU A 21 23.83 11.47 -20.28
N LEU A 22 24.66 11.41 -19.23
CA LEU A 22 24.61 10.34 -18.23
C LEU A 22 23.31 10.37 -17.42
N GLU A 23 22.86 11.55 -16.99
CA GLU A 23 21.55 11.68 -16.31
C GLU A 23 20.41 11.24 -17.22
N ALA A 24 20.41 11.67 -18.48
CA ALA A 24 19.40 11.27 -19.45
C ALA A 24 19.37 9.73 -19.62
N ALA A 25 20.53 9.09 -19.72
CA ALA A 25 20.64 7.63 -19.80
C ALA A 25 20.13 6.92 -18.54
N LEU A 26 20.44 7.44 -17.35
CA LEU A 26 19.92 6.91 -16.08
C LEU A 26 18.39 7.06 -15.99
N ARG A 27 17.83 8.17 -16.48
CA ARG A 27 16.37 8.38 -16.52
C ARG A 27 15.67 7.48 -17.53
N ASP A 28 16.28 7.20 -18.68
CA ASP A 28 15.75 6.26 -19.68
C ASP A 28 15.62 4.83 -19.10
N ILE A 29 16.56 4.39 -18.26
CA ILE A 29 16.43 3.11 -17.53
C ILE A 29 15.15 3.09 -16.70
N GLY A 30 14.87 4.17 -15.95
CA GLY A 30 13.62 4.30 -15.20
C GLY A 30 12.39 4.26 -16.09
N ALA A 31 12.39 5.02 -17.17
CA ALA A 31 11.28 5.09 -18.13
C ALA A 31 10.95 3.73 -18.78
N ARG A 32 11.92 2.81 -18.88
CA ARG A 32 11.73 1.48 -19.48
C ARG A 32 11.55 0.35 -18.47
N ARG A 33 12.11 0.48 -17.27
CA ARG A 33 12.27 -0.67 -16.33
C ARG A 33 11.79 -0.40 -14.92
N TYR A 34 11.34 0.81 -14.60
CA TYR A 34 10.84 1.06 -13.27
C TYR A 34 9.50 0.36 -13.04
N HIS A 35 9.24 -0.02 -11.79
CA HIS A 35 8.22 -1.01 -11.48
C HIS A 35 6.77 -0.52 -11.59
N ASN A 36 6.53 0.78 -11.86
CA ASN A 36 5.18 1.26 -12.23
C ASN A 36 4.68 0.63 -13.52
N LEU A 37 5.58 0.19 -14.39
CA LEU A 37 5.26 -0.44 -15.66
C LEU A 37 4.81 -1.90 -15.49
N HIS A 38 5.08 -2.51 -14.33
CA HIS A 38 4.78 -3.91 -14.09
C HIS A 38 3.26 -4.15 -14.03
N PRO A 39 2.73 -5.24 -14.62
CA PRO A 39 1.29 -5.56 -14.60
C PRO A 39 0.67 -5.57 -13.20
N PHE A 40 1.33 -6.19 -12.22
CA PHE A 40 0.90 -6.14 -10.81
C PHE A 40 0.71 -4.71 -10.29
N HIS A 41 1.65 -3.79 -10.59
CA HIS A 41 1.52 -2.40 -10.15
C HIS A 41 0.37 -1.69 -10.85
N ARG A 42 0.14 -1.97 -12.14
CA ARG A 42 -1.02 -1.43 -12.87
C ARG A 42 -2.33 -1.91 -12.26
N LEU A 43 -2.45 -3.19 -11.93
CA LEU A 43 -3.63 -3.73 -11.23
C LEU A 43 -3.83 -3.06 -9.86
N LEU A 44 -2.75 -2.88 -9.09
CA LEU A 44 -2.80 -2.20 -7.79
C LEU A 44 -3.33 -0.77 -7.96
N HIS A 45 -2.75 0.00 -8.88
CA HIS A 45 -3.12 1.38 -9.16
C HIS A 45 -4.57 1.51 -9.64
N ASP A 46 -4.99 0.66 -10.57
CA ASP A 46 -6.31 0.70 -11.20
C ASP A 46 -7.44 0.18 -10.31
N GLY A 47 -7.16 -0.27 -9.08
CA GLY A 47 -8.20 -0.80 -8.20
C GLY A 47 -8.64 -2.22 -8.50
N LYS A 48 -7.84 -2.97 -9.27
CA LYS A 48 -8.22 -4.28 -9.81
C LYS A 48 -7.71 -5.46 -8.99
N LEU A 49 -6.96 -5.20 -7.91
CA LEU A 49 -6.53 -6.25 -7.01
C LEU A 49 -7.62 -6.59 -5.98
N SER A 50 -7.72 -7.86 -5.60
CA SER A 50 -8.51 -8.26 -4.44
C SER A 50 -7.86 -7.78 -3.14
N LYS A 51 -8.63 -7.79 -2.04
CA LYS A 51 -8.08 -7.49 -0.71
C LYS A 51 -6.90 -8.39 -0.34
N ASP A 52 -6.97 -9.68 -0.67
CA ASP A 52 -5.87 -10.62 -0.41
C ASP A 52 -4.63 -10.38 -1.27
N GLN A 53 -4.80 -9.92 -2.51
CA GLN A 53 -3.67 -9.48 -3.35
C GLN A 53 -3.01 -8.22 -2.80
N VAL A 54 -3.80 -7.27 -2.28
CA VAL A 54 -3.26 -6.07 -1.60
C VAL A 54 -2.57 -6.45 -0.27
N ARG A 55 -3.12 -7.40 0.49
CA ARG A 55 -2.50 -7.97 1.70
C ARG A 55 -1.15 -8.60 1.40
N ALA A 56 -1.08 -9.49 0.42
CA ALA A 56 0.16 -10.13 0.01
C ALA A 56 1.21 -9.09 -0.40
N TRP A 57 0.82 -8.06 -1.16
CA TRP A 57 1.69 -6.95 -1.52
C TRP A 57 2.21 -6.19 -0.30
N ALA A 58 1.31 -5.80 0.63
CA ALA A 58 1.70 -5.04 1.83
C ALA A 58 2.68 -5.84 2.70
N LEU A 59 2.40 -7.13 2.93
CA LEU A 59 3.25 -8.02 3.73
C LEU A 59 4.65 -8.19 3.11
N ASN A 60 4.73 -8.41 1.80
CA ASN A 60 6.02 -8.57 1.12
C ASN A 60 6.77 -7.23 1.00
N ARG A 61 6.07 -6.13 0.75
CA ARG A 61 6.67 -4.81 0.65
C ARG A 61 7.20 -4.33 2.00
N TYR A 62 6.57 -4.72 3.11
CA TYR A 62 7.12 -4.47 4.45
C TYR A 62 8.55 -5.01 4.59
N TYR A 63 8.84 -6.24 4.16
CA TYR A 63 10.20 -6.79 4.24
C TYR A 63 11.23 -5.96 3.46
N TYR A 64 10.90 -5.56 2.22
CA TYR A 64 11.75 -4.66 1.44
C TYR A 64 12.06 -3.37 2.21
N GLN A 65 11.05 -2.78 2.84
CA GLN A 65 11.17 -1.50 3.55
C GLN A 65 11.94 -1.63 4.87
N ALA A 66 11.75 -2.72 5.60
CA ALA A 66 12.49 -3.04 6.83
C ALA A 66 13.98 -3.30 6.56
N MET A 67 14.34 -3.79 5.37
CA MET A 67 15.72 -4.07 4.98
C MET A 67 16.44 -2.87 4.35
N ILE A 68 15.76 -1.75 4.05
CA ILE A 68 16.42 -0.53 3.56
C ILE A 68 17.46 0.02 4.55
N PRO A 69 17.16 0.23 5.85
CA PRO A 69 18.19 0.70 6.80
C PRO A 69 19.32 -0.31 6.99
N VAL A 70 19.08 -1.62 6.89
CA VAL A 70 20.15 -2.63 6.89
C VAL A 70 21.09 -2.45 5.70
N LYS A 71 20.52 -2.31 4.49
CA LYS A 71 21.26 -1.99 3.26
C LYS A 71 22.01 -0.67 3.39
N ASP A 72 21.38 0.36 3.94
CA ASP A 72 22.01 1.68 4.11
C ASP A 72 23.11 1.68 5.17
N ALA A 73 22.99 0.89 6.24
CA ALA A 73 24.05 0.70 7.22
C ALA A 73 25.26 -0.04 6.62
N ALA A 74 25.02 -1.07 5.79
CA ALA A 74 26.09 -1.76 5.08
C ALA A 74 26.85 -0.82 4.12
N LEU A 75 26.15 0.07 3.42
CA LEU A 75 26.78 1.09 2.58
C LEU A 75 27.49 2.15 3.43
N LEU A 76 26.87 2.62 4.52
CA LEU A 76 27.44 3.60 5.45
C LEU A 76 28.81 3.15 5.99
N ALA A 77 28.96 1.87 6.30
CA ALA A 77 30.21 1.27 6.78
C ALA A 77 31.36 1.33 5.75
N ARG A 78 31.04 1.52 4.47
CA ARG A 78 32.01 1.59 3.36
C ARG A 78 32.37 3.01 2.94
N LEU A 79 31.70 4.03 3.48
CA LEU A 79 31.93 5.42 3.10
C LEU A 79 33.25 5.94 3.70
N PRO A 80 34.18 6.43 2.86
CA PRO A 80 35.55 6.72 3.28
C PRO A 80 35.65 7.91 4.24
N ASP A 81 34.75 8.89 4.14
CA ASP A 81 34.82 10.12 4.92
C ASP A 81 33.53 10.45 5.69
N ALA A 82 33.69 11.31 6.69
CA ALA A 82 32.60 11.71 7.57
C ALA A 82 31.56 12.61 6.88
N ALA A 83 31.90 13.32 5.79
CA ALA A 83 30.93 14.15 5.08
C ALA A 83 29.91 13.26 4.36
N LEU A 84 30.37 12.23 3.64
CA LEU A 84 29.49 11.24 3.03
C LEU A 84 28.65 10.51 4.08
N ARG A 85 29.26 10.08 5.20
CA ARG A 85 28.51 9.41 6.28
C ARG A 85 27.44 10.30 6.90
N ARG A 86 27.70 11.60 7.09
CA ARG A 86 26.71 12.56 7.61
C ARG A 86 25.51 12.72 6.70
N VAL A 87 25.70 12.66 5.37
CA VAL A 87 24.60 12.70 4.40
C VAL A 87 23.86 11.36 4.40
N TRP A 88 24.58 10.25 4.25
CA TRP A 88 23.96 8.93 4.05
C TRP A 88 23.18 8.43 5.27
N ARG A 89 23.64 8.74 6.50
CA ARG A 89 22.96 8.31 7.73
C ARG A 89 21.52 8.83 7.84
N GLN A 90 21.18 9.93 7.16
CA GLN A 90 19.83 10.48 7.22
C GLN A 90 18.78 9.50 6.67
N ARG A 91 19.18 8.63 5.74
CA ARG A 91 18.31 7.56 5.22
C ARG A 91 17.91 6.57 6.33
N ILE A 92 18.85 6.23 7.21
CA ILE A 92 18.60 5.33 8.34
C ILE A 92 17.68 6.03 9.34
N VAL A 93 17.99 7.28 9.73
CA VAL A 93 17.15 8.09 10.62
C VAL A 93 15.71 8.20 10.09
N ASP A 94 15.55 8.49 8.80
CA ASP A 94 14.22 8.63 8.19
C ASP A 94 13.43 7.30 8.19
N HIS A 95 14.11 6.15 8.12
CA HIS A 95 13.51 4.82 8.10
C HIS A 95 13.20 4.29 9.51
N ASP A 96 14.12 4.46 10.46
CA ASP A 96 14.02 3.91 11.82
C ASP A 96 13.28 4.86 12.78
N GLY A 97 13.33 6.17 12.53
CA GLY A 97 12.81 7.18 13.45
C GLY A 97 13.70 7.42 14.66
N ASP A 98 13.25 8.30 15.56
CA ASP A 98 13.99 8.66 16.78
C ASP A 98 13.60 7.80 18.00
N HIS A 99 12.49 7.08 17.91
CA HIS A 99 11.98 6.16 18.93
C HIS A 99 11.03 5.11 18.33
N GLU A 100 10.65 4.08 19.09
CA GLU A 100 9.67 3.09 18.64
C GLU A 100 8.34 3.75 18.26
N GLY A 101 7.73 3.29 17.16
CA GLY A 101 6.52 3.87 16.60
C GLY A 101 6.74 5.12 15.74
N ASP A 102 7.99 5.52 15.49
CA ASP A 102 8.36 6.55 14.52
C ASP A 102 9.03 5.93 13.27
N GLY A 103 9.40 6.78 12.31
CA GLY A 103 10.16 6.39 11.14
C GLY A 103 9.32 5.92 9.96
N GLY A 104 10.02 5.52 8.91
CA GLY A 104 9.45 4.99 7.68
C GLY A 104 8.94 3.55 7.82
N ILE A 105 9.55 2.73 8.67
CA ILE A 105 9.18 1.31 8.84
C ILE A 105 7.82 1.19 9.52
N GLU A 106 7.57 1.96 10.58
CA GLU A 106 6.29 1.95 11.30
C GLU A 106 5.10 2.19 10.37
N ARG A 107 5.30 3.04 9.36
CA ARG A 107 4.28 3.36 8.36
C ARG A 107 3.88 2.16 7.52
N TRP A 108 4.84 1.30 7.17
CA TRP A 108 4.56 0.06 6.46
C TRP A 108 3.91 -0.99 7.36
N LEU A 109 4.23 -0.99 8.66
CA LEU A 109 3.49 -1.79 9.65
C LEU A 109 2.03 -1.34 9.73
N LYS A 110 1.77 -0.04 9.83
CA LYS A 110 0.42 0.52 9.83
C LYS A 110 -0.37 0.18 8.57
N LEU A 111 0.26 0.16 7.39
CA LEU A 111 -0.38 -0.32 6.17
C LEU A 111 -0.79 -1.80 6.28
N ALA A 112 0.11 -2.65 6.76
CA ALA A 112 -0.16 -4.08 6.90
C ALA A 112 -1.25 -4.35 7.97
N GLU A 113 -1.23 -3.63 9.09
CA GLU A 113 -2.28 -3.61 10.11
C GLU A 113 -3.62 -3.14 9.51
N GLY A 114 -3.61 -2.08 8.70
CA GLY A 114 -4.81 -1.52 8.04
C GLY A 114 -5.48 -2.49 7.07
N VAL A 115 -4.74 -3.44 6.49
CA VAL A 115 -5.32 -4.53 5.69
C VAL A 115 -5.63 -5.79 6.50
N GLY A 116 -5.45 -5.75 7.82
CA GLY A 116 -5.93 -6.74 8.79
C GLY A 116 -4.87 -7.68 9.36
N PHE A 117 -3.57 -7.49 9.08
CA PHE A 117 -2.54 -8.33 9.69
C PHE A 117 -2.32 -8.01 11.17
N ALA A 118 -2.09 -9.05 11.97
CA ALA A 118 -1.51 -8.89 13.29
C ALA A 118 -0.05 -8.41 13.16
N ARG A 119 0.31 -7.40 13.93
CA ARG A 119 1.64 -6.77 13.90
C ARG A 119 2.78 -7.79 14.01
N ASP A 120 2.70 -8.71 14.97
CA ASP A 120 3.72 -9.75 15.19
C ASP A 120 3.89 -10.68 13.99
N TYR A 121 2.81 -10.93 13.24
CA TYR A 121 2.89 -11.73 12.02
C TYR A 121 3.73 -11.02 10.95
N VAL A 122 3.49 -9.72 10.76
CA VAL A 122 4.24 -8.88 9.81
C VAL A 122 5.70 -8.79 10.22
N LEU A 123 5.96 -8.49 11.50
CA LEU A 123 7.31 -8.41 12.08
C LEU A 123 8.08 -9.73 11.94
N SER A 124 7.41 -10.88 12.05
CA SER A 124 8.05 -12.19 11.94
C SER A 124 8.60 -12.49 10.53
N THR A 125 8.08 -11.83 9.50
CA THR A 125 8.39 -12.07 8.08
C THR A 125 8.13 -13.52 7.60
N LYS A 126 7.45 -14.36 8.40
CA LYS A 126 7.35 -15.80 8.12
C LYS A 126 6.55 -16.13 6.86
N GLY A 127 5.59 -15.27 6.49
CA GLY A 127 4.73 -15.46 5.32
C GLY A 127 5.16 -14.70 4.06
N ILE A 128 6.37 -14.11 4.02
CA ILE A 128 6.84 -13.45 2.79
C ILE A 128 7.25 -14.48 1.74
N LEU A 129 7.16 -14.09 0.46
CA LEU A 129 7.65 -14.91 -0.64
C LEU A 129 9.18 -15.01 -0.59
N SER A 130 9.72 -16.22 -0.80
CA SER A 130 11.17 -16.44 -0.88
C SER A 130 11.83 -15.59 -1.96
N ALA A 131 11.15 -15.37 -3.09
CA ALA A 131 11.63 -14.48 -4.14
C ALA A 131 11.78 -13.03 -3.66
N THR A 132 10.88 -12.55 -2.81
CA THR A 132 11.03 -11.23 -2.17
C THR A 132 12.24 -11.23 -1.24
N ARG A 133 12.41 -12.27 -0.43
CA ARG A 133 13.59 -12.43 0.44
C ARG A 133 14.89 -12.38 -0.36
N PHE A 134 15.04 -13.25 -1.34
CA PHE A 134 16.25 -13.33 -2.18
C PHE A 134 16.51 -12.04 -2.96
N SER A 135 15.48 -11.39 -3.51
CA SER A 135 15.65 -10.13 -4.24
C SER A 135 16.15 -9.01 -3.33
N VAL A 136 15.62 -8.93 -2.12
CA VAL A 136 16.00 -7.92 -1.12
C VAL A 136 17.40 -8.21 -0.56
N ASP A 137 17.70 -9.46 -0.25
CA ASP A 137 19.01 -9.88 0.27
C ASP A 137 20.10 -9.65 -0.79
N ALA A 138 19.81 -9.91 -2.08
CA ALA A 138 20.70 -9.56 -3.18
C ALA A 138 21.02 -8.05 -3.20
N TYR A 139 20.07 -7.19 -2.84
CA TYR A 139 20.32 -5.75 -2.76
C TYR A 139 21.28 -5.38 -1.61
N VAL A 140 21.13 -6.01 -0.44
CA VAL A 140 22.04 -5.84 0.70
C VAL A 140 23.46 -6.32 0.34
N HIS A 141 23.58 -7.49 -0.28
CA HIS A 141 24.88 -8.00 -0.75
C HIS A 141 25.50 -7.08 -1.81
N PHE A 142 24.72 -6.63 -2.78
CA PHE A 142 25.21 -5.75 -3.86
C PHE A 142 25.89 -4.49 -3.32
N VAL A 143 25.26 -3.79 -2.37
CA VAL A 143 25.86 -2.57 -1.79
C VAL A 143 27.06 -2.85 -0.89
N SER A 144 27.17 -4.07 -0.37
CA SER A 144 28.29 -4.51 0.47
C SER A 144 29.52 -4.92 -0.36
N GLU A 145 29.30 -5.44 -1.57
CA GLU A 145 30.34 -6.13 -2.35
C GLU A 145 30.80 -5.37 -3.60
N ARG A 146 29.93 -4.61 -4.26
CA ARG A 146 30.27 -3.89 -5.51
C ARG A 146 31.07 -2.63 -5.26
N SER A 147 31.51 -1.92 -6.30
CA SER A 147 32.19 -0.63 -6.09
C SER A 147 31.29 0.37 -5.36
N LEU A 148 31.87 1.36 -4.69
CA LEU A 148 31.07 2.39 -4.00
C LEU A 148 30.19 3.18 -4.99
N LEU A 149 30.67 3.39 -6.22
CA LEU A 149 29.91 4.01 -7.30
C LEU A 149 28.64 3.21 -7.62
N GLU A 150 28.76 1.90 -7.81
CA GLU A 150 27.62 1.02 -8.07
C GLU A 150 26.65 0.98 -6.89
N ALA A 151 27.18 0.90 -5.66
CA ALA A 151 26.37 0.90 -4.45
C ALA A 151 25.52 2.17 -4.34
N ILE A 152 26.09 3.35 -4.58
CA ILE A 152 25.35 4.62 -4.58
C ILE A 152 24.41 4.71 -5.79
N ALA A 153 24.85 4.34 -6.99
CA ALA A 153 24.02 4.39 -8.20
C ALA A 153 22.76 3.51 -8.09
N SER A 154 22.83 2.41 -7.35
CA SER A 154 21.67 1.54 -7.09
C SER A 154 20.53 2.20 -6.28
N SER A 155 20.76 3.36 -5.64
CA SER A 155 19.68 4.10 -4.96
C SER A 155 18.87 4.98 -5.93
N LEU A 156 19.38 5.25 -7.14
CA LEU A 156 18.83 6.23 -8.09
C LEU A 156 17.42 5.94 -8.60
N THR A 157 16.85 4.78 -8.31
CA THR A 157 15.39 4.57 -8.46
C THR A 157 14.54 5.60 -7.70
N GLU A 158 15.12 6.31 -6.74
CA GLU A 158 14.49 7.41 -6.01
C GLU A 158 14.13 8.60 -6.90
N MET A 159 14.83 8.80 -8.03
CA MET A 159 14.48 9.83 -9.03
C MET A 159 13.06 9.66 -9.59
N PHE A 160 12.51 8.44 -9.51
CA PHE A 160 11.22 8.06 -10.08
C PHE A 160 10.13 7.91 -9.00
N SER A 161 10.50 7.94 -7.72
CA SER A 161 9.60 7.65 -6.61
C SER A 161 8.48 8.68 -6.40
N PRO A 162 8.70 10.01 -6.52
CA PRO A 162 7.65 11.00 -6.25
C PRO A 162 6.40 10.82 -7.11
N THR A 163 6.57 10.63 -8.42
CA THR A 163 5.44 10.42 -9.36
C THR A 163 4.63 9.19 -8.98
N ILE A 164 5.30 8.06 -8.73
CA ILE A 164 4.60 6.81 -8.35
C ILE A 164 3.87 6.96 -7.02
N ILE A 165 4.49 7.61 -6.03
CA ILE A 165 3.89 7.75 -4.70
C ILE A 165 2.57 8.52 -4.82
N SER A 166 2.57 9.64 -5.53
CA SER A 166 1.36 10.44 -5.77
C SER A 166 0.28 9.65 -6.53
N GLU A 167 0.65 8.97 -7.62
CA GLU A 167 -0.29 8.14 -8.41
C GLU A 167 -0.89 7.01 -7.58
N ARG A 168 -0.05 6.30 -6.80
CA ARG A 168 -0.47 5.15 -5.98
C ARG A 168 -1.36 5.57 -4.82
N VAL A 169 -1.03 6.65 -4.11
CA VAL A 169 -1.89 7.17 -3.03
C VAL A 169 -3.27 7.53 -3.57
N ALA A 170 -3.31 8.28 -4.67
CA ALA A 170 -4.57 8.66 -5.30
C ALA A 170 -5.37 7.44 -5.78
N GLY A 171 -4.72 6.49 -6.46
CA GLY A 171 -5.37 5.27 -6.95
C GLY A 171 -5.89 4.37 -5.82
N MET A 172 -5.09 4.16 -4.77
CA MET A 172 -5.49 3.31 -3.64
C MET A 172 -6.67 3.90 -2.87
N LEU A 173 -6.66 5.20 -2.55
CA LEU A 173 -7.78 5.85 -1.84
C LEU A 173 -9.07 5.85 -2.66
N LYS A 174 -8.97 5.97 -3.98
CA LYS A 174 -10.13 6.00 -4.85
C LYS A 174 -10.79 4.63 -4.99
N ASN A 175 -9.98 3.57 -5.02
CA ASN A 175 -10.43 2.27 -5.52
C ASN A 175 -10.52 1.16 -4.46
N TYR A 176 -9.95 1.35 -3.26
CA TYR A 176 -10.04 0.36 -2.17
C TYR A 176 -10.70 0.98 -0.95
N ASP A 177 -11.97 0.62 -0.71
CA ASP A 177 -12.78 1.07 0.43
C ASP A 177 -12.17 0.71 1.80
N PHE A 178 -11.41 -0.39 1.86
CA PHE A 178 -10.70 -0.85 3.05
C PHE A 178 -9.38 -0.11 3.32
N ILE A 179 -8.96 0.85 2.47
CA ILE A 179 -7.76 1.66 2.67
C ILE A 179 -8.18 3.09 3.06
N THR A 180 -7.76 3.54 4.24
CA THR A 180 -8.12 4.87 4.73
C THR A 180 -7.03 5.91 4.46
N LYS A 181 -7.39 7.20 4.52
CA LYS A 181 -6.41 8.30 4.49
C LYS A 181 -5.41 8.19 5.64
N GLU A 182 -5.82 7.76 6.82
CA GLU A 182 -4.91 7.53 7.95
C GLU A 182 -3.90 6.43 7.62
N THR A 183 -4.37 5.35 6.98
CA THR A 183 -3.50 4.28 6.47
C THR A 183 -2.52 4.76 5.41
N LEU A 184 -2.73 5.90 4.74
CA LEU A 184 -1.90 6.40 3.63
C LEU A 184 -1.21 7.75 3.88
N ALA A 185 -1.55 8.48 4.95
CA ALA A 185 -0.97 9.76 5.36
C ALA A 185 0.56 9.70 5.53
N TYR A 186 1.08 8.48 5.59
CA TYR A 186 2.49 8.18 5.70
C TYR A 186 3.34 8.46 4.46
N PHE A 187 2.73 8.44 3.27
CA PHE A 187 3.41 8.64 1.99
C PHE A 187 3.84 10.11 1.79
N ASP A 188 3.21 11.04 2.51
CA ASP A 188 3.43 12.49 2.38
C ASP A 188 4.88 12.90 2.66
N LYS A 189 5.49 12.37 3.73
CA LYS A 189 6.89 12.66 4.07
C LYS A 189 7.87 12.14 3.02
N ARG A 190 7.54 11.07 2.28
CA ARG A 190 8.46 10.51 1.28
C ARG A 190 8.57 11.38 0.03
N LEU A 191 7.57 12.23 -0.23
CA LEU A 191 7.58 13.20 -1.33
C LEU A 191 8.71 14.24 -1.19
N THR A 192 9.14 14.55 0.04
CA THR A 192 10.26 15.48 0.29
C THR A 192 11.59 14.77 0.55
N GLN A 193 11.56 13.58 1.16
CA GLN A 193 12.78 12.79 1.43
C GLN A 193 13.42 12.23 0.14
N ALA A 194 12.62 11.67 -0.77
CA ALA A 194 13.16 11.00 -1.97
C ALA A 194 13.91 11.95 -2.93
N PRO A 195 13.45 13.19 -3.20
CA PRO A 195 14.22 14.15 -4.01
C PRO A 195 15.58 14.48 -3.40
N ARG A 196 15.64 14.83 -2.11
CA ARG A 196 16.90 15.13 -1.39
C ARG A 196 17.91 13.98 -1.53
N ASP A 197 17.41 12.76 -1.35
CA ASP A 197 18.18 11.53 -1.40
C ASP A 197 18.72 11.25 -2.83
N ALA A 198 17.89 11.49 -3.85
CA ALA A 198 18.23 11.29 -5.26
C ALA A 198 19.22 12.33 -5.79
N ASP A 199 19.07 13.61 -5.40
CA ASP A 199 19.93 14.71 -5.85
C ASP A 199 21.39 14.46 -5.45
N PHE A 200 21.61 14.05 -4.19
CA PHE A 200 22.94 13.68 -3.70
C PHE A 200 23.54 12.51 -4.50
N ALA A 201 22.78 11.43 -4.68
CA ALA A 201 23.27 10.24 -5.35
C ALA A 201 23.58 10.52 -6.84
N LEU A 202 22.76 11.33 -7.50
CA LEU A 202 22.93 11.69 -8.91
C LEU A 202 24.17 12.57 -9.11
N ASP A 203 24.35 13.58 -8.25
CA ASP A 203 25.57 14.40 -8.25
C ASP A 203 26.82 13.55 -7.99
N TYR A 204 26.77 12.64 -7.00
CA TYR A 204 27.87 11.72 -6.74
C TYR A 204 28.21 10.88 -7.98
N VAL A 205 27.22 10.27 -8.62
CA VAL A 205 27.44 9.43 -9.81
C VAL A 205 28.02 10.25 -10.96
N LYS A 206 27.51 11.45 -11.24
CA LYS A 206 28.04 12.35 -12.28
C LYS A 206 29.51 12.70 -12.05
N ARG A 207 29.91 12.95 -10.80
CA ARG A 207 31.29 13.32 -10.46
C ARG A 207 32.27 12.15 -10.45
N HIS A 208 31.81 10.94 -10.14
CA HIS A 208 32.69 9.77 -9.93
C HIS A 208 32.66 8.75 -11.06
N ALA A 209 31.67 8.78 -11.95
CA ALA A 209 31.63 7.95 -13.16
C ALA A 209 32.46 8.59 -14.29
N THR A 210 33.78 8.66 -14.08
CA THR A 210 34.71 9.45 -14.92
C THR A 210 35.23 8.73 -16.16
N THR A 211 34.91 7.44 -16.32
CA THR A 211 35.24 6.66 -17.53
C THR A 211 33.97 6.03 -18.11
N PRO A 212 33.95 5.68 -19.42
CA PRO A 212 32.83 4.96 -20.02
C PRO A 212 32.47 3.67 -19.27
N GLU A 213 33.47 2.95 -18.76
CA GLU A 213 33.29 1.72 -17.99
C GLU A 213 32.58 1.99 -16.65
N LEU A 214 32.95 3.07 -15.95
CA LEU A 214 32.33 3.47 -14.71
C LEU A 214 30.89 3.96 -14.92
N GLN A 215 30.62 4.69 -16.00
CA GLN A 215 29.26 5.09 -16.39
C GLN A 215 28.40 3.86 -16.67
N ARG A 216 28.93 2.87 -17.39
CA ARG A 216 28.26 1.59 -17.64
C ARG A 216 28.00 0.81 -16.35
N ALA A 217 28.95 0.80 -15.42
CA ALA A 217 28.78 0.18 -14.12
C ALA A 217 27.64 0.85 -13.32
N ALA A 218 27.59 2.18 -13.28
CA ALA A 218 26.51 2.92 -12.61
C ALA A 218 25.13 2.64 -13.24
N MET A 219 25.03 2.65 -14.58
CA MET A 219 23.81 2.29 -15.32
C MET A 219 23.41 0.81 -15.08
N GLY A 220 24.39 -0.09 -15.02
CA GLY A 220 24.21 -1.50 -14.67
C GLY A 220 23.67 -1.67 -13.25
N ALA A 221 24.17 -0.90 -12.28
CA ALA A 221 23.68 -0.90 -10.90
C ALA A 221 22.24 -0.40 -10.78
N LEU A 222 21.86 0.65 -11.52
CA LEU A 222 20.47 1.10 -11.57
C LEU A 222 19.57 0.06 -12.24
N THR A 223 20.03 -0.58 -13.32
CA THR A 223 19.30 -1.68 -13.97
C THR A 223 19.10 -2.86 -13.02
N PHE A 224 20.15 -3.25 -12.29
CA PHE A 224 20.07 -4.26 -11.22
C PHE A 224 19.01 -3.90 -10.19
N LYS A 225 18.98 -2.65 -9.73
CA LYS A 225 17.95 -2.21 -8.78
C LYS A 225 16.54 -2.30 -9.36
N CYS A 226 16.34 -1.94 -10.63
CA CYS A 226 15.06 -2.12 -11.31
C CYS A 226 14.66 -3.60 -11.33
N ASN A 227 15.59 -4.52 -11.62
CA ASN A 227 15.33 -5.96 -11.59
C ASN A 227 14.93 -6.45 -10.19
N VAL A 228 15.61 -6.00 -9.13
CA VAL A 228 15.23 -6.31 -7.73
C VAL A 228 13.76 -5.94 -7.45
N LEU A 229 13.31 -4.78 -7.93
CA LEU A 229 11.93 -4.35 -7.74
C LEU A 229 10.95 -5.12 -8.64
N TRP A 230 11.37 -5.43 -9.87
CA TRP A 230 10.55 -6.13 -10.85
C TRP A 230 10.27 -7.57 -10.41
N THR A 231 11.31 -8.31 -10.01
CA THR A 231 11.18 -9.71 -9.58
C THR A 231 10.32 -9.89 -8.33
N GLN A 232 10.30 -8.91 -7.41
CA GLN A 232 9.35 -8.91 -6.29
C GLN A 232 7.89 -8.88 -6.78
N LEU A 233 7.61 -8.11 -7.83
CA LEU A 233 6.27 -8.03 -8.41
C LEU A 233 5.94 -9.22 -9.30
N ASP A 234 6.91 -9.81 -10.00
CA ASP A 234 6.74 -11.06 -10.74
C ASP A 234 6.25 -12.16 -9.79
N ALA A 235 6.92 -12.30 -8.64
CA ALA A 235 6.58 -13.32 -7.64
C ALA A 235 5.20 -13.09 -7.02
N LEU A 236 4.85 -11.84 -6.70
CA LEU A 236 3.51 -11.49 -6.21
C LEU A 236 2.43 -11.78 -7.25
N TYR A 237 2.68 -11.45 -8.52
CA TYR A 237 1.74 -11.72 -9.61
C TYR A 237 1.54 -13.23 -9.80
N PHE A 238 2.63 -14.00 -9.86
CA PHE A 238 2.58 -15.44 -10.02
C PHE A 238 1.81 -16.12 -8.88
N ALA A 239 2.13 -15.75 -7.63
CA ALA A 239 1.57 -16.40 -6.44
C ALA A 239 0.12 -16.00 -6.17
N TYR A 240 -0.26 -14.72 -6.37
CA TYR A 240 -1.54 -14.20 -5.91
C TYR A 240 -2.47 -13.68 -7.01
N VAL A 241 -2.02 -13.58 -8.27
CA VAL A 241 -2.84 -13.14 -9.40
C VAL A 241 -3.06 -14.26 -10.41
N ALA A 242 -2.02 -14.66 -11.13
CA ALA A 242 -2.09 -15.74 -12.11
C ALA A 242 -0.71 -16.37 -12.30
N PRO A 243 -0.57 -17.72 -12.21
CA PRO A 243 -1.65 -18.70 -12.08
C PRO A 243 -2.23 -18.86 -10.66
N GLY A 244 -1.76 -18.12 -9.66
CA GLY A 244 -2.26 -18.23 -8.27
C GLY A 244 -1.61 -19.37 -7.49
N MET A 245 -0.35 -19.69 -7.81
CA MET A 245 0.40 -20.79 -7.20
C MET A 245 1.23 -20.27 -6.03
N ILE A 246 0.64 -20.25 -4.84
CA ILE A 246 1.28 -19.78 -3.61
C ILE A 246 2.33 -20.82 -3.16
N PRO A 247 3.62 -20.44 -3.00
CA PRO A 247 4.66 -21.34 -2.49
C PRO A 247 4.37 -21.83 -1.05
N PRO A 248 4.91 -22.99 -0.63
CA PRO A 248 4.51 -23.65 0.62
C PRO A 248 4.60 -22.80 1.90
N ASP A 249 5.63 -21.98 2.04
CA ASP A 249 5.87 -21.16 3.24
C ASP A 249 5.30 -19.74 3.14
N ALA A 250 4.78 -19.36 1.96
CA ALA A 250 4.24 -18.04 1.74
C ALA A 250 2.83 -17.91 2.32
N TRP A 251 2.48 -16.70 2.75
CA TRP A 251 1.19 -16.40 3.37
C TRP A 251 0.01 -16.90 2.54
N GLN A 252 -0.90 -17.62 3.20
CA GLN A 252 -2.19 -18.02 2.64
C GLN A 252 -3.31 -17.10 3.17
N PRO A 253 -4.35 -16.83 2.37
CA PRO A 253 -5.52 -16.07 2.82
C PRO A 253 -6.07 -16.58 4.16
N GLY A 254 -6.21 -15.68 5.14
CA GLY A 254 -6.68 -15.97 6.49
C GLY A 254 -5.57 -16.12 7.54
N GLU A 255 -4.34 -16.43 7.15
CA GLU A 255 -3.23 -16.57 8.10
C GLU A 255 -2.77 -15.22 8.65
N GLY A 256 -2.42 -15.18 9.93
CA GLY A 256 -1.78 -14.00 10.51
C GLY A 256 -2.63 -12.74 10.55
N LEU A 257 -3.91 -12.85 10.21
CA LEU A 257 -4.86 -11.77 10.35
C LEU A 257 -5.28 -11.68 11.81
N VAL A 258 -5.52 -10.46 12.29
CA VAL A 258 -6.35 -10.33 13.49
C VAL A 258 -7.71 -10.95 13.13
N GLN A 259 -8.26 -11.79 14.01
CA GLN A 259 -9.68 -12.07 13.89
C GLN A 259 -10.35 -10.70 13.84
N ASP A 260 -11.18 -10.45 12.83
CA ASP A 260 -12.17 -9.37 12.95
C ASP A 260 -12.73 -9.58 14.35
N ALA A 261 -12.50 -8.61 15.24
CA ALA A 261 -13.09 -8.71 16.55
C ALA A 261 -14.56 -8.97 16.24
N ALA A 262 -15.05 -10.18 16.53
CA ALA A 262 -16.48 -10.41 16.59
C ALA A 262 -16.96 -9.23 17.40
N PRO A 263 -17.80 -8.34 16.81
CA PRO A 263 -18.00 -6.99 17.33
C PRO A 263 -18.19 -7.16 18.82
N ALA A 264 -17.26 -6.56 19.59
CA ALA A 264 -17.07 -6.91 20.99
C ALA A 264 -18.45 -7.10 21.58
N SER A 265 -18.77 -8.33 22.01
CA SER A 265 -20.07 -8.62 22.59
C SER A 265 -20.13 -7.84 23.89
N ALA A 266 -20.54 -6.59 23.77
CA ALA A 266 -20.96 -5.78 24.87
C ALA A 266 -22.08 -6.57 25.54
N PRO A 267 -22.07 -6.71 26.87
CA PRO A 267 -23.06 -7.50 27.55
C PRO A 267 -24.44 -6.87 27.30
N GLY A 268 -25.31 -7.58 26.57
CA GLY A 268 -26.77 -7.42 26.66
C GLY A 268 -27.50 -6.59 25.60
N GLY A 269 -27.00 -6.43 24.37
CA GLY A 269 -27.81 -5.91 23.25
C GLY A 269 -28.43 -7.04 22.43
N VAL A 270 -29.76 -7.22 22.47
CA VAL A 270 -30.45 -8.20 21.61
C VAL A 270 -30.38 -7.71 20.16
N LYS A 271 -29.82 -8.50 19.24
CA LYS A 271 -29.85 -8.20 17.79
C LYS A 271 -31.29 -8.12 17.30
N LEU A 272 -31.57 -7.12 16.48
CA LEU A 272 -32.84 -6.99 15.78
C LEU A 272 -33.04 -8.17 14.84
N VAL A 273 -34.23 -8.75 14.85
CA VAL A 273 -34.71 -9.77 13.91
C VAL A 273 -35.84 -9.20 13.04
N ALA A 274 -36.18 -9.92 11.97
CA ALA A 274 -37.18 -9.50 10.98
C ALA A 274 -38.55 -9.10 11.59
N ALA A 275 -38.93 -9.72 12.70
CA ALA A 275 -40.19 -9.45 13.41
C ALA A 275 -40.16 -8.21 14.34
N ASP A 276 -39.00 -7.60 14.56
CA ASP A 276 -38.86 -6.47 15.49
C ASP A 276 -39.37 -5.16 14.90
N VAL A 277 -39.82 -4.24 15.77
CA VAL A 277 -40.50 -2.99 15.40
C VAL A 277 -39.60 -1.80 15.78
N PRO A 278 -38.62 -1.44 14.93
CA PRO A 278 -37.62 -0.45 15.29
C PRO A 278 -38.23 0.93 15.50
N ARG A 279 -37.66 1.70 16.44
CA ARG A 279 -38.04 3.09 16.70
C ARG A 279 -36.82 3.96 17.04
N LEU A 280 -36.90 5.26 16.78
CA LEU A 280 -35.88 6.20 17.22
C LEU A 280 -36.05 6.54 18.72
N PRO A 281 -34.97 6.45 19.54
CA PRO A 281 -35.00 6.87 20.93
C PRO A 281 -35.36 8.35 21.10
N ARG A 282 -35.78 8.72 22.31
CA ARG A 282 -35.99 10.15 22.65
C ARG A 282 -34.69 10.94 22.47
N GLY A 283 -34.78 12.05 21.73
CA GLY A 283 -33.63 12.90 21.43
C GLY A 283 -32.90 12.52 20.14
N VAL A 284 -33.28 11.42 19.48
CA VAL A 284 -32.80 11.05 18.14
C VAL A 284 -33.81 11.49 17.09
N ARG A 285 -33.36 12.22 16.07
CA ARG A 285 -34.24 12.67 14.97
C ARG A 285 -33.49 12.82 13.65
N MET A 286 -34.13 12.43 12.56
CA MET A 286 -33.64 12.71 11.22
C MET A 286 -33.93 14.17 10.86
N ARG A 287 -32.97 14.86 10.25
CA ARG A 287 -33.11 16.25 9.81
C ARG A 287 -32.33 16.46 8.51
N PHE A 288 -32.85 17.30 7.62
CA PHE A 288 -32.09 17.78 6.48
C PHE A 288 -31.17 18.94 6.89
N ASP A 289 -29.88 18.82 6.59
CA ASP A 289 -28.87 19.85 6.82
C ASP A 289 -28.64 20.65 5.53
N GLN A 290 -29.13 21.90 5.53
CA GLN A 290 -29.03 22.80 4.38
C GLN A 290 -27.59 23.24 4.05
N ALA A 291 -26.67 23.22 5.02
CA ALA A 291 -25.28 23.60 4.78
C ALA A 291 -24.50 22.48 4.09
N ARG A 292 -24.91 21.22 4.33
CA ARG A 292 -24.28 20.02 3.76
C ARG A 292 -25.03 19.44 2.57
N ASP A 293 -26.24 19.92 2.31
CA ASP A 293 -27.17 19.41 1.29
C ASP A 293 -27.44 17.90 1.44
N LYS A 294 -27.59 17.43 2.68
CA LYS A 294 -27.74 16.00 3.03
C LYS A 294 -28.66 15.80 4.23
N HIS A 295 -29.24 14.60 4.32
CA HIS A 295 -29.94 14.15 5.52
C HIS A 295 -28.93 13.67 6.57
N VAL A 296 -29.23 13.99 7.83
CA VAL A 296 -28.44 13.56 8.99
C VAL A 296 -29.36 13.00 10.07
N LEU A 297 -28.84 12.04 10.84
CA LEU A 297 -29.44 11.58 12.09
C LEU A 297 -28.78 12.33 13.24
N LEU A 298 -29.55 13.14 13.95
CA LEU A 298 -29.10 13.89 15.11
C LEU A 298 -29.37 13.07 16.38
N ALA A 299 -28.34 12.77 17.14
CA ALA A 299 -28.40 12.21 18.49
C ALA A 299 -27.86 13.24 19.50
N PRO A 300 -28.14 13.10 20.82
CA PRO A 300 -27.78 14.11 21.82
C PRO A 300 -26.31 14.56 21.84
N GLU A 301 -25.38 13.68 21.46
CA GLU A 301 -23.93 13.93 21.48
C GLU A 301 -23.24 13.71 20.11
N ARG A 302 -23.98 13.28 19.08
CA ARG A 302 -23.39 12.84 17.79
C ARG A 302 -24.33 13.14 16.61
N THR A 303 -23.74 13.38 15.44
CA THR A 303 -24.45 13.51 14.17
C THR A 303 -23.95 12.43 13.21
N PHE A 304 -24.86 11.74 12.52
CA PHE A 304 -24.54 10.73 11.52
C PHE A 304 -25.02 11.19 10.16
N ASP A 305 -24.15 11.19 9.16
CA ASP A 305 -24.54 11.45 7.78
C ASP A 305 -25.31 10.24 7.23
N LEU A 306 -26.40 10.51 6.51
CA LEU A 306 -27.23 9.47 5.90
C LEU A 306 -27.10 9.53 4.38
N ASP A 307 -27.01 8.36 3.74
CA ASP A 307 -27.21 8.21 2.31
C ASP A 307 -28.70 8.05 1.97
N ASP A 308 -29.03 8.07 0.68
CA ASP A 308 -30.42 8.03 0.22
C ASP A 308 -31.15 6.73 0.62
N ASN A 309 -30.42 5.62 0.73
CA ASN A 309 -30.98 4.33 1.16
C ASN A 309 -31.32 4.36 2.65
N ALA A 310 -30.40 4.84 3.48
CA ALA A 310 -30.62 4.98 4.92
C ALA A 310 -31.77 5.94 5.22
N VAL A 311 -31.92 7.01 4.45
CA VAL A 311 -33.06 7.92 4.54
C VAL A 311 -34.37 7.19 4.23
N ALA A 312 -34.44 6.45 3.13
CA ALA A 312 -35.65 5.72 2.74
C ALA A 312 -36.09 4.71 3.81
N VAL A 313 -35.14 4.00 4.42
CA VAL A 313 -35.43 3.06 5.53
C VAL A 313 -35.88 3.82 6.78
N LEU A 314 -35.13 4.83 7.22
CA LEU A 314 -35.43 5.56 8.46
C LEU A 314 -36.72 6.39 8.39
N GLN A 315 -37.18 6.77 7.20
CA GLN A 315 -38.51 7.36 6.98
C GLN A 315 -39.65 6.40 7.34
N LEU A 316 -39.41 5.08 7.29
CA LEU A 316 -40.40 4.04 7.61
C LEU A 316 -40.27 3.51 9.05
N VAL A 317 -39.22 3.90 9.78
CA VAL A 317 -38.99 3.58 11.20
C VAL A 317 -39.85 4.51 12.07
N ASP A 318 -41.07 4.08 12.33
CA ASP A 318 -42.07 4.82 13.09
C ASP A 318 -42.44 4.18 14.44
N GLY A 319 -41.81 3.06 14.79
CA GLY A 319 -42.17 2.26 15.96
C GLY A 319 -43.50 1.51 15.83
N GLN A 320 -44.02 1.34 14.61
CA GLN A 320 -45.22 0.54 14.32
C GLN A 320 -44.95 -0.58 13.32
N ARG A 321 -44.13 -0.34 12.29
CA ARG A 321 -43.78 -1.35 11.29
C ARG A 321 -42.67 -2.29 11.76
N SER A 322 -42.81 -3.58 11.51
CA SER A 322 -41.70 -4.52 11.66
C SER A 322 -40.65 -4.35 10.56
N VAL A 323 -39.45 -4.88 10.78
CA VAL A 323 -38.38 -4.88 9.76
C VAL A 323 -38.85 -5.53 8.46
N THR A 324 -39.56 -6.67 8.51
CA THR A 324 -40.17 -7.29 7.32
C THR A 324 -41.14 -6.35 6.61
N GLN A 325 -42.00 -5.64 7.34
CA GLN A 325 -42.96 -4.71 6.73
C GLN A 325 -42.28 -3.51 6.07
N ILE A 326 -41.18 -3.02 6.67
CA ILE A 326 -40.33 -1.98 6.07
C ILE A 326 -39.71 -2.51 4.77
N ALA A 327 -39.14 -3.73 4.79
CA ALA A 327 -38.54 -4.36 3.62
C ALA A 327 -39.56 -4.57 2.49
N GLU A 328 -40.76 -5.04 2.79
CA GLU A 328 -41.84 -5.24 1.82
C GLU A 328 -42.28 -3.92 1.17
N GLN A 329 -42.38 -2.84 1.96
CA GLN A 329 -42.76 -1.52 1.43
C GLN A 329 -41.68 -0.92 0.53
N LEU A 330 -40.40 -1.08 0.90
CA LEU A 330 -39.27 -0.66 0.06
C LEU A 330 -39.18 -1.52 -1.21
N ALA A 331 -39.39 -2.83 -1.10
CA ALA A 331 -39.41 -3.74 -2.24
C ALA A 331 -40.46 -3.38 -3.29
N GLN A 332 -41.65 -2.96 -2.83
CA GLN A 332 -42.70 -2.43 -3.71
C GLN A 332 -42.30 -1.10 -4.34
N THR A 333 -41.68 -0.20 -3.57
CA THR A 333 -41.28 1.13 -4.03
C THR A 333 -40.16 1.07 -5.09
N TYR A 334 -39.20 0.17 -4.90
CA TYR A 334 -37.99 0.06 -5.73
C TYR A 334 -38.00 -1.14 -6.69
N ALA A 335 -39.10 -1.90 -6.76
CA ALA A 335 -39.24 -3.09 -7.59
C ALA A 335 -38.10 -4.11 -7.42
N ALA A 336 -37.79 -4.47 -6.16
CA ALA A 336 -36.70 -5.37 -5.78
C ALA A 336 -37.19 -6.57 -4.94
N ASP A 337 -36.35 -7.58 -4.71
CA ASP A 337 -36.70 -8.73 -3.86
C ASP A 337 -36.69 -8.30 -2.37
N ALA A 338 -37.82 -8.49 -1.69
CA ALA A 338 -37.99 -8.13 -0.28
C ALA A 338 -37.00 -8.84 0.64
N ARG A 339 -36.55 -10.07 0.32
CA ARG A 339 -35.57 -10.80 1.14
C ARG A 339 -34.17 -10.21 1.04
N VAL A 340 -33.82 -9.66 -0.11
CA VAL A 340 -32.53 -8.97 -0.29
C VAL A 340 -32.53 -7.66 0.50
N ILE A 341 -33.61 -6.88 0.38
CA ILE A 341 -33.77 -5.64 1.16
C ILE A 341 -33.80 -5.95 2.66
N GLU A 342 -34.52 -6.98 3.10
CA GLU A 342 -34.61 -7.36 4.52
C GLU A 342 -33.23 -7.65 5.12
N ALA A 343 -32.40 -8.40 4.42
CA ALA A 343 -31.03 -8.70 4.86
C ALA A 343 -30.19 -7.42 5.00
N ASP A 344 -30.26 -6.53 4.01
CA ASP A 344 -29.47 -5.28 3.99
C ASP A 344 -29.93 -4.29 5.08
N ILE A 345 -31.25 -4.11 5.26
CA ILE A 345 -31.76 -3.22 6.30
C ILE A 345 -31.49 -3.77 7.70
N LEU A 346 -31.49 -5.09 7.90
CA LEU A 346 -31.15 -5.69 9.20
C LEU A 346 -29.71 -5.37 9.59
N VAL A 347 -28.76 -5.39 8.65
CA VAL A 347 -27.37 -4.98 8.92
C VAL A 347 -27.32 -3.52 9.35
N MET A 348 -27.97 -2.64 8.59
CA MET A 348 -27.99 -1.21 8.89
C MET A 348 -28.66 -0.89 10.23
N LEU A 349 -29.82 -1.46 10.51
CA LEU A 349 -30.58 -1.20 11.74
C LEU A 349 -29.85 -1.75 12.97
N ASN A 350 -29.17 -2.89 12.86
CA ASN A 350 -28.35 -3.41 13.96
C ASN A 350 -27.16 -2.49 14.26
N ASP A 351 -26.47 -1.94 13.25
CA ASP A 351 -25.40 -0.96 13.45
C ASP A 351 -25.90 0.32 14.15
N LEU A 352 -27.10 0.81 13.79
CA LEU A 352 -27.73 1.94 14.47
C LEU A 352 -28.17 1.61 15.91
N ALA A 353 -28.65 0.39 16.16
CA ALA A 353 -29.01 -0.08 17.49
C ALA A 353 -27.79 -0.21 18.40
N GLU A 354 -26.67 -0.73 17.89
CA GLU A 354 -25.39 -0.80 18.60
C GLU A 354 -24.88 0.59 18.99
N LYS A 355 -25.08 1.58 18.12
CA LYS A 355 -24.75 2.99 18.38
C LYS A 355 -25.72 3.68 19.34
N ARG A 356 -26.76 2.99 19.82
CA ARG A 356 -27.83 3.50 20.70
C ARG A 356 -28.62 4.66 20.09
N VAL A 357 -28.78 4.62 18.76
CA VAL A 357 -29.60 5.60 18.01
C VAL A 357 -30.84 4.97 17.39
N LEU A 358 -31.09 3.70 17.71
CA LEU A 358 -32.28 2.93 17.35
C LEU A 358 -32.62 2.00 18.52
N GLU A 359 -33.90 1.84 18.83
CA GLU A 359 -34.42 0.89 19.82
C GLU A 359 -35.34 -0.14 19.15
N ARG A 360 -35.50 -1.29 19.82
CA ARG A 360 -36.41 -2.38 19.46
C ARG A 360 -37.86 -2.07 19.84
#